data_AF-A0AAV1UXZ6-F1
#
_entry.id   AF-A0AAV1UXZ6-F1
#
_cell.length_a   1.000
_cell.length_b   1.000
_cell.length_c   1.000
_cell.angle_alpha   90.00
_cell.angle_beta   90.00
_cell.angle_gamma   90.00
#
_symmetry.space_group_name_H-M   'P 1'
#
loop_
_entity.id
_entity.type
_entity.pdbx_description
1 polymer ?
#
loop_
_entity_poly.entity_id
_entity_poly.type
_entity_poly.pdbx_seq_one_letter_code
_entity_poly.pdbx_strand_id
1 'polypeptide(L)'
;MNAPFCEAVGALMHLMTATRPDIAFAVSYVSRFMENLQVEHWMAVERILRYLQGTKSDGICFKSDDKIDFCGYSDADWAGDHADRKSTSGYALILMGAPVSWGSKKQSSVSLSTSEAECIALSLAIQEGKWVHRLLCDILDAAEDKSGPELKIMEDNQSCIKMTKNPVNHGRAKHIDTCGPMEVDSLGGSKYLLLVKV
;
A
#
# COMPACT_ATOMS: atom_id res chain seq x y z
N MET A 1 -31.73 -8.01 -9.59
CA MET A 1 -31.33 -6.60 -9.35
C MET A 1 -30.75 -6.09 -10.66
N ASN A 2 -31.38 -5.09 -11.32
CA ASN A 2 -30.84 -4.47 -12.54
C ASN A 2 -30.03 -3.23 -12.13
N ALA A 3 -28.91 -3.44 -11.45
CA ALA A 3 -27.99 -2.37 -11.09
C ALA A 3 -26.71 -2.51 -11.95
N PRO A 4 -26.16 -1.41 -12.48
CA PRO A 4 -24.93 -1.44 -13.29
C PRO A 4 -23.69 -1.61 -12.40
N PHE A 5 -23.61 -2.72 -11.65
CA PHE A 5 -22.58 -2.95 -10.64
C PHE A 5 -21.17 -2.95 -11.23
N CYS A 6 -20.92 -3.75 -12.27
CA CYS A 6 -19.59 -3.84 -12.88
C CYS A 6 -19.13 -2.50 -13.47
N GLU A 7 -20.05 -1.73 -14.06
CA GLU A 7 -19.77 -0.39 -14.60
C GLU A 7 -19.44 0.59 -13.47
N ALA A 8 -20.23 0.60 -12.39
CA ALA A 8 -19.97 1.43 -11.23
C ALA A 8 -18.63 1.09 -10.56
N VAL A 9 -18.33 -0.20 -10.37
CA VAL A 9 -17.05 -0.67 -9.84
C VAL A 9 -15.90 -0.26 -10.76
N GLY A 10 -16.06 -0.39 -12.08
CA GLY A 10 -15.04 0.05 -13.05
C GLY A 10 -14.76 1.56 -12.97
N ALA A 11 -15.81 2.38 -12.87
CA ALA A 11 -15.66 3.82 -12.68
C ALA A 11 -14.98 4.16 -11.35
N LEU A 12 -15.33 3.45 -10.27
CA LEU A 12 -14.68 3.60 -8.96
C LEU A 12 -13.22 3.15 -9.00
N MET A 13 -12.88 2.09 -9.73
CA MET A 13 -11.50 1.64 -9.91
C MET A 13 -10.65 2.70 -10.64
N HIS A 14 -11.23 3.41 -11.61
CA HIS A 14 -10.54 4.51 -12.27
C HIS A 14 -10.21 5.64 -11.27
N LEU A 15 -11.18 6.07 -10.47
CA LEU A 15 -10.95 7.09 -9.44
C LEU A 15 -9.92 6.63 -8.40
N MET A 16 -10.06 5.38 -7.93
CA MET A 16 -9.15 4.73 -6.98
C MET A 16 -7.70 4.79 -7.46
N THR A 17 -7.43 4.44 -8.71
CA THR A 17 -6.06 4.36 -9.24
C THR A 17 -5.50 5.72 -9.63
N ALA A 18 -6.36 6.68 -10.00
CA ALA A 18 -5.90 7.97 -10.51
C ALA A 18 -5.76 9.05 -9.43
N THR A 19 -6.75 9.20 -8.54
CA THR A 19 -6.87 10.41 -7.70
C THR A 19 -7.37 10.17 -6.28
N ARG A 20 -7.96 9.01 -5.99
CA ARG A 20 -8.64 8.70 -4.72
C ARG A 20 -8.04 7.47 -4.03
N PRO A 21 -6.81 7.57 -3.46
CA PRO A 21 -6.21 6.49 -2.69
C PRO A 21 -7.04 6.06 -1.48
N ASP A 22 -7.79 6.99 -0.91
CA ASP A 22 -8.61 6.80 0.28
C ASP A 22 -9.78 5.80 0.09
N ILE A 23 -10.23 5.57 -1.15
CA ILE A 23 -11.26 4.55 -1.44
C ILE A 23 -10.67 3.18 -1.80
N ALA A 24 -9.34 3.04 -1.85
CA ALA A 24 -8.70 1.86 -2.44
C ALA A 24 -9.11 0.54 -1.78
N PHE A 25 -9.14 0.50 -0.45
CA PHE A 25 -9.61 -0.69 0.26
C PHE A 25 -11.07 -1.02 -0.07
N ALA A 26 -11.96 -0.02 0.01
CA ALA A 26 -13.39 -0.23 -0.19
C ALA A 26 -13.71 -0.72 -1.62
N VAL A 27 -13.05 -0.13 -2.62
CA VAL A 27 -13.20 -0.53 -4.03
C VAL A 27 -12.61 -1.92 -4.28
N SER A 28 -11.42 -2.21 -3.75
CA SER A 28 -10.81 -3.56 -3.81
C SER A 28 -11.62 -4.63 -3.08
N TYR A 29 -12.45 -4.25 -2.10
CA TYR A 29 -13.34 -5.17 -1.43
C TYR A 29 -14.57 -5.48 -2.29
N VAL A 30 -15.28 -4.47 -2.78
CA VAL A 30 -16.50 -4.68 -3.59
C VAL A 30 -16.22 -5.33 -4.94
N SER A 31 -15.02 -5.13 -5.51
CA SER A 31 -14.60 -5.75 -6.77
C SER A 31 -14.54 -7.29 -6.71
N ARG A 32 -14.47 -7.88 -5.51
CA ARG A 32 -14.47 -9.33 -5.30
C ARG A 32 -15.81 -9.99 -5.67
N PHE A 33 -16.89 -9.21 -5.76
CA PHE A 33 -18.25 -9.72 -5.93
C PHE A 33 -18.83 -9.44 -7.33
N MET A 34 -17.98 -9.26 -8.34
CA MET A 34 -18.43 -9.01 -9.71
C MET A 34 -19.24 -10.17 -10.32
N GLU A 35 -18.98 -11.41 -9.90
CA GLU A 35 -19.67 -12.60 -10.43
C GLU A 35 -20.97 -12.94 -9.68
N ASN A 36 -21.07 -12.59 -8.39
CA ASN A 36 -22.22 -12.90 -7.55
C ASN A 36 -22.61 -11.71 -6.68
N LEU A 37 -23.45 -10.84 -7.25
CA LEU A 37 -23.91 -9.62 -6.62
C LEU A 37 -25.07 -9.86 -5.65
N GLN A 38 -24.93 -9.36 -4.42
CA GLN A 38 -26.01 -9.29 -3.44
C GLN A 38 -26.39 -7.83 -3.11
N VAL A 39 -27.54 -7.64 -2.44
CA VAL A 39 -28.09 -6.31 -2.11
C VAL A 39 -27.11 -5.51 -1.27
N GLU A 40 -26.45 -6.18 -0.33
CA GLU A 40 -25.47 -5.64 0.59
C GLU A 40 -24.26 -5.06 -0.16
N HIS A 41 -23.87 -5.67 -1.27
CA HIS A 41 -22.72 -5.26 -2.06
C HIS A 41 -23.04 -4.01 -2.89
N TRP A 42 -24.26 -3.93 -3.43
CA TRP A 42 -24.75 -2.71 -4.09
C TRP A 42 -24.86 -1.56 -3.09
N MET A 43 -25.37 -1.82 -1.88
CA MET A 43 -25.40 -0.81 -0.80
C MET A 43 -23.99 -0.30 -0.45
N ALA A 44 -22.99 -1.18 -0.45
CA ALA A 44 -21.59 -0.78 -0.24
C ALA A 44 -21.08 0.15 -1.36
N VAL A 45 -21.37 -0.16 -2.63
CA VAL A 45 -21.04 0.72 -3.77
C VAL A 45 -21.72 2.09 -3.63
N GLU A 46 -23.02 2.13 -3.31
CA GLU A 46 -23.71 3.40 -3.09
C GLU A 46 -23.13 4.21 -1.92
N ARG A 47 -22.61 3.53 -0.89
CA ARG A 47 -21.93 4.19 0.23
C ARG A 47 -20.60 4.82 -0.21
N ILE A 48 -19.83 4.15 -1.06
CA ILE A 48 -18.61 4.72 -1.66
C ILE A 48 -18.96 5.95 -2.49
N LEU A 49 -20.00 5.87 -3.33
CA LEU A 49 -20.45 7.01 -4.16
C LEU A 49 -20.92 8.20 -3.30
N ARG A 50 -21.68 7.94 -2.23
CA ARG A 50 -22.09 8.99 -1.28
C ARG A 50 -20.90 9.65 -0.58
N TYR A 51 -19.90 8.86 -0.19
CA TYR A 51 -18.67 9.38 0.40
C TYR A 51 -17.90 10.27 -0.59
N LEU A 52 -17.75 9.83 -1.85
CA LEU A 52 -17.13 10.62 -2.92
C LEU A 52 -17.87 11.95 -3.15
N GLN A 53 -19.20 11.93 -3.14
CA GLN A 53 -20.00 13.15 -3.30
C GLN A 53 -19.76 14.15 -2.15
N GLY A 54 -19.59 13.66 -0.92
CA GLY A 54 -19.27 14.49 0.25
C GLY A 54 -17.83 15.00 0.27
N THR A 55 -16.91 14.33 -0.42
CA THR A 55 -15.46 14.60 -0.46
C THR A 55 -14.99 15.03 -1.85
N LYS A 56 -15.88 15.62 -2.66
CA LYS A 56 -15.58 16.02 -4.04
C LYS A 56 -14.49 17.10 -4.16
N SER A 57 -14.22 17.82 -3.08
CA SER A 57 -13.17 18.85 -2.97
C SER A 57 -11.81 18.28 -2.62
N ASP A 58 -11.75 17.00 -2.23
CA ASP A 58 -10.52 16.37 -1.78
C ASP A 58 -9.69 15.95 -3.00
N GLY A 59 -8.38 16.14 -2.91
CA GLY A 59 -7.47 15.82 -4.00
C GLY A 59 -6.05 15.64 -3.49
N ILE A 60 -5.17 15.24 -4.41
CA ILE A 60 -3.76 15.03 -4.13
C ILE A 60 -3.03 16.37 -4.24
N CYS A 61 -2.41 16.82 -3.16
CA CYS A 61 -1.69 18.10 -3.09
C CYS A 61 -0.22 17.87 -2.75
N PHE A 62 0.64 18.09 -3.73
CA PHE A 62 2.09 18.08 -3.53
C PHE A 62 2.52 19.36 -2.81
N LYS A 63 3.48 19.22 -1.90
CA LYS A 63 4.16 20.34 -1.23
C LYS A 63 5.44 20.65 -1.97
N SER A 64 5.74 21.93 -2.15
CA SER A 64 7.07 22.35 -2.58
C SER A 64 7.99 22.37 -1.37
N ASP A 65 9.12 21.70 -1.46
CA ASP A 65 10.20 21.72 -0.45
C ASP A 65 11.55 21.67 -1.17
N ASP A 66 12.62 22.11 -0.50
CA ASP A 66 13.98 22.11 -1.05
C ASP A 66 14.57 20.69 -1.11
N LYS A 67 14.08 19.78 -0.25
CA LYS A 67 14.53 18.39 -0.21
C LYS A 67 13.46 17.45 -0.74
N ILE A 68 13.87 16.53 -1.63
CA ILE A 68 12.98 15.47 -2.09
C ILE A 68 12.78 14.40 -0.99
N ASP A 69 11.73 14.57 -0.19
CA ASP A 69 11.19 13.55 0.72
C ASP A 69 10.35 12.50 -0.02
N PHE A 70 10.81 11.25 0.06
CA PHE A 70 10.14 10.08 -0.46
C PHE A 70 10.04 9.02 0.63
N CYS A 71 8.80 8.72 1.03
CA CYS A 71 8.53 7.71 2.05
C CYS A 71 7.40 6.77 1.63
N GLY A 72 7.27 5.67 2.34
CA GLY A 72 6.28 4.63 2.14
C GLY A 72 5.75 4.15 3.47
N TYR A 73 4.54 3.60 3.44
CA TYR A 73 3.89 2.98 4.58
C TYR A 73 3.38 1.61 4.13
N SER A 74 3.57 0.59 4.97
CA SER A 74 2.94 -0.72 4.85
C SER A 74 1.96 -0.95 5.98
N ASP A 75 0.91 -1.71 5.70
CA ASP A 75 -0.07 -2.17 6.69
C ASP A 75 -0.75 -3.45 6.18
N ALA A 76 -1.17 -4.32 7.10
CA ALA A 76 -1.95 -5.49 6.77
C ALA A 76 -3.11 -5.69 7.76
N ASP A 77 -4.33 -5.90 7.23
CA ASP A 77 -5.39 -6.47 8.07
C ASP A 77 -5.05 -7.95 8.35
N TRP A 78 -5.17 -8.43 9.59
CA TRP A 78 -4.97 -9.84 9.89
C TRP A 78 -6.30 -10.59 9.88
N ALA A 79 -6.41 -11.55 8.95
CA ALA A 79 -7.60 -12.38 8.77
C ALA A 79 -8.91 -11.57 8.65
N GLY A 80 -8.83 -10.41 7.96
CA GLY A 80 -9.93 -9.47 7.78
C GLY A 80 -11.08 -10.02 6.93
N ASP A 81 -10.82 -11.02 6.08
CA ASP A 81 -11.87 -11.74 5.37
C ASP A 81 -12.38 -12.93 6.19
N HIS A 82 -13.61 -12.85 6.69
CA HIS A 82 -14.21 -13.94 7.48
C HIS A 82 -14.48 -15.21 6.67
N ALA A 83 -14.58 -15.12 5.33
CA ALA A 83 -14.92 -16.26 4.48
C ALA A 83 -13.72 -17.18 4.24
N ASP A 84 -12.54 -16.62 3.94
CA ASP A 84 -11.34 -17.41 3.65
C ASP A 84 -10.14 -17.12 4.58
N ARG A 85 -10.34 -16.27 5.59
CA ARG A 85 -9.35 -15.89 6.61
C ARG A 85 -8.09 -15.26 6.02
N LYS A 86 -8.15 -14.77 4.77
CA LYS A 86 -7.02 -14.09 4.14
C LYS A 86 -6.96 -12.64 4.57
N SER A 87 -5.73 -12.20 4.79
CA SER A 87 -5.35 -10.83 5.09
C SER A 87 -5.42 -9.95 3.84
N THR A 88 -5.58 -8.65 4.00
CA THR A 88 -5.46 -7.63 2.95
C THR A 88 -4.21 -6.81 3.24
N SER A 89 -3.27 -6.78 2.30
CA SER A 89 -2.10 -5.93 2.36
C SER A 89 -2.41 -4.56 1.75
N GLY A 90 -2.00 -3.51 2.44
CA GLY A 90 -2.02 -2.13 2.01
C GLY A 90 -0.61 -1.55 1.92
N TYR A 91 -0.42 -0.62 0.99
CA TYR A 91 0.74 0.27 1.01
C TYR A 91 0.37 1.65 0.45
N ALA A 92 1.13 2.66 0.86
CA ALA A 92 1.08 4.00 0.28
C ALA A 92 2.48 4.60 0.21
N LEU A 93 2.90 5.00 -0.99
CA LEU A 93 4.14 5.70 -1.27
C LEU A 93 3.83 7.19 -1.42
N ILE A 94 4.48 8.00 -0.59
CA ILE A 94 4.29 9.44 -0.48
C ILE A 94 5.55 10.14 -0.99
N LEU A 95 5.38 11.03 -1.95
CA LEU A 95 6.40 11.92 -2.47
C LEU A 95 5.95 13.36 -2.23
N MET A 96 6.80 14.20 -1.64
CA MET A 96 6.46 15.63 -1.44
C MET A 96 5.12 15.82 -0.69
N GLY A 97 4.87 14.97 0.30
CA GLY A 97 3.64 15.03 1.10
C GLY A 97 2.36 14.56 0.40
N ALA A 98 2.45 14.02 -0.82
CA ALA A 98 1.33 13.51 -1.59
C ALA A 98 1.54 12.04 -2.02
N PRO A 99 0.48 11.21 -2.02
CA PRO A 99 0.57 9.84 -2.51
C PRO A 99 0.85 9.80 -4.02
N VAL A 100 1.81 8.97 -4.43
CA VAL A 100 2.20 8.76 -5.84
C VAL A 100 1.98 7.33 -6.32
N SER A 101 1.98 6.36 -5.41
CA SER A 101 1.58 4.98 -5.68
C SER A 101 1.00 4.38 -4.41
N TRP A 102 -0.04 3.57 -4.55
CA TRP A 102 -0.76 2.98 -3.44
C TRP A 102 -1.47 1.72 -3.91
N GLY A 103 -1.80 0.86 -2.95
CA GLY A 103 -2.53 -0.36 -3.26
C GLY A 103 -3.20 -0.95 -2.04
N SER A 104 -4.31 -1.64 -2.29
CA SER A 104 -4.95 -2.53 -1.33
C SER A 104 -5.28 -3.84 -2.01
N LYS A 105 -4.66 -4.93 -1.57
CA LYS A 105 -4.70 -6.22 -2.24
C LYS A 105 -4.91 -7.35 -1.23
N LYS A 106 -5.89 -8.21 -1.52
CA LYS A 106 -6.08 -9.46 -0.77
C LYS A 106 -4.85 -10.36 -0.97
N GLN A 107 -4.29 -10.88 0.12
CA GLN A 107 -3.18 -11.81 0.05
C GLN A 107 -3.61 -13.11 -0.65
N SER A 108 -2.69 -13.74 -1.38
CA SER A 108 -2.97 -15.00 -2.08
C SER A 108 -3.10 -16.17 -1.10
N SER A 109 -2.33 -16.12 -0.01
CA SER A 109 -2.21 -17.16 1.00
C SER A 109 -2.75 -16.68 2.34
N VAL A 110 -3.21 -17.61 3.18
CA VAL A 110 -3.62 -17.31 4.56
C VAL A 110 -2.37 -17.12 5.41
N SER A 111 -2.21 -15.95 6.03
CA SER A 111 -1.13 -15.70 6.98
C SER A 111 -1.43 -16.40 8.30
N LEU A 112 -0.44 -17.10 8.86
CA LEU A 112 -0.58 -17.83 10.13
C LEU A 112 -0.39 -16.92 11.35
N SER A 113 0.04 -15.67 11.14
CA SER A 113 0.19 -14.66 12.18
C SER A 113 0.00 -13.25 11.61
N THR A 114 -0.28 -12.29 12.50
CA THR A 114 -0.29 -10.85 12.16
C THR A 114 1.05 -10.44 11.56
N SER A 115 2.15 -10.83 12.20
CA SER A 115 3.51 -10.52 11.76
C SER A 115 3.80 -11.00 10.34
N GLU A 116 3.32 -12.18 9.95
CA GLU A 116 3.47 -12.70 8.59
C GLU A 116 2.67 -11.90 7.57
N ALA A 117 1.46 -11.47 7.94
CA ALA A 117 0.65 -10.60 7.08
C ALA A 117 1.35 -9.26 6.82
N GLU A 118 1.92 -8.66 7.86
CA GLU A 118 2.71 -7.42 7.77
C GLU A 118 3.97 -7.61 6.91
N CYS A 119 4.72 -8.70 7.10
CA CYS A 119 5.88 -9.02 6.26
C CYS A 119 5.53 -9.08 4.75
N ILE A 120 4.34 -9.59 4.41
CA ILE A 120 3.86 -9.64 3.04
C ILE A 120 3.50 -8.24 2.53
N ALA A 121 2.80 -7.43 3.34
CA ALA A 121 2.49 -6.05 2.98
C ALA A 121 3.75 -5.19 2.80
N LEU A 122 4.70 -5.30 3.72
CA LEU A 122 6.00 -4.66 3.65
C LEU A 122 6.78 -5.07 2.39
N SER A 123 6.79 -6.37 2.05
CA SER A 123 7.43 -6.86 0.82
C SER A 123 6.85 -6.20 -0.44
N LEU A 124 5.52 -6.05 -0.50
CA LEU A 124 4.85 -5.35 -1.60
C LEU A 124 5.23 -3.87 -1.66
N ALA A 125 5.24 -3.18 -0.50
CA ALA A 125 5.63 -1.78 -0.40
C ALA A 125 7.08 -1.57 -0.85
N ILE A 126 8.00 -2.47 -0.50
CA ILE A 126 9.41 -2.40 -0.91
C ILE A 126 9.56 -2.58 -2.43
N GLN A 127 8.88 -3.58 -3.02
CA GLN A 127 8.97 -3.84 -4.45
C GLN A 127 8.49 -2.64 -5.27
N GLU A 128 7.34 -2.09 -4.90
CA GLU A 128 6.79 -0.90 -5.55
C GLU A 128 7.68 0.33 -5.29
N GLY A 129 8.12 0.52 -4.04
CA GLY A 129 8.98 1.62 -3.64
C GLY A 129 10.29 1.64 -4.43
N LYS A 130 10.92 0.48 -4.64
CA LYS A 130 12.13 0.34 -5.47
C LYS A 130 11.90 0.66 -6.93
N TRP A 131 10.72 0.34 -7.46
CA TRP A 131 10.38 0.68 -8.84
C TRP A 131 10.20 2.20 -9.00
N VAL A 132 9.40 2.83 -8.13
CA VAL A 132 9.18 4.28 -8.12
C VAL A 132 10.49 5.03 -7.86
N HIS A 133 11.31 4.57 -6.91
CA HIS A 133 12.61 5.17 -6.59
C HIS A 133 13.54 5.23 -7.80
N ARG A 134 13.70 4.12 -8.52
CA ARG A 134 14.51 4.09 -9.74
C ARG A 134 14.00 5.04 -10.81
N LEU A 135 12.67 5.07 -11.01
CA LEU A 135 12.06 6.01 -11.94
C LEU A 135 12.32 7.47 -11.55
N LEU A 136 12.26 7.80 -10.25
CA LEU A 136 12.57 9.13 -9.76
C LEU A 136 14.04 9.49 -10.00
N CYS A 137 14.97 8.58 -9.73
CA CYS A 137 16.39 8.79 -10.04
C CYS A 137 16.61 9.07 -11.54
N ASP A 138 16.01 8.26 -12.42
CA ASP A 138 16.15 8.44 -13.88
C ASP A 138 15.62 9.81 -14.33
N ILE A 139 14.50 10.28 -13.75
CA ILE A 139 13.91 11.59 -14.06
C ILE A 139 14.81 12.73 -13.56
N LEU A 140 15.36 12.62 -12.35
CA LEU A 140 16.21 13.64 -11.75
C LEU A 140 17.57 13.72 -12.44
N ASP A 141 18.17 12.58 -12.78
CA ASP A 141 19.40 12.51 -13.56
C ASP A 141 19.23 13.18 -14.93
N ALA A 142 18.09 12.98 -15.59
CA ALA A 142 17.75 13.66 -16.85
C ALA A 142 17.55 15.18 -16.68
N ALA A 143 17.23 15.64 -15.47
CA ALA A 143 17.10 17.05 -15.11
C ALA A 143 18.41 17.66 -14.57
N GLU A 144 19.52 16.92 -14.61
CA GLU A 144 20.82 17.28 -14.02
C GLU A 144 20.76 17.54 -12.50
N ASP A 145 19.73 17.02 -11.83
CA ASP A 145 19.57 17.10 -10.38
C ASP A 145 20.10 15.83 -9.69
N LYS A 146 21.11 16.00 -8.84
CA LYS A 146 21.75 14.91 -8.08
C LYS A 146 21.15 14.71 -6.69
N SER A 147 19.97 15.28 -6.42
CA SER A 147 19.29 15.23 -5.13
C SER A 147 18.81 13.84 -4.72
N GLY A 148 18.81 12.86 -5.64
CA GLY A 148 18.68 11.41 -5.41
C GLY A 148 17.93 11.03 -4.13
N PRO A 149 16.58 10.97 -4.13
CA PRO A 149 15.81 10.81 -2.90
C PRO A 149 16.12 9.48 -2.22
N GLU A 150 16.17 9.47 -0.89
CA GLU A 150 16.23 8.23 -0.12
C GLU A 150 14.83 7.59 -0.06
N LEU A 151 14.72 6.28 -0.25
CA LEU A 151 13.46 5.54 -0.02
C LEU A 151 13.36 5.09 1.45
N LYS A 152 12.30 5.55 2.12
CA LYS A 152 12.01 5.28 3.53
C LYS A 152 10.68 4.57 3.69
N ILE A 153 10.64 3.32 4.13
CA ILE A 153 9.38 2.59 4.36
C ILE A 153 9.13 2.45 5.86
N MET A 154 7.96 2.86 6.32
CA MET A 154 7.57 2.85 7.72
C MET A 154 6.78 1.58 8.02
N GLU A 155 7.15 0.91 9.12
CA GLU A 155 6.50 -0.30 9.62
C GLU A 155 6.34 -0.17 11.15
N ASP A 156 5.21 -0.61 11.69
CA ASP A 156 4.92 -0.53 13.13
C ASP A 156 5.00 -1.90 13.83
N ASN A 157 4.96 -3.00 13.07
CA ASN A 157 5.03 -4.34 13.61
C ASN A 157 6.46 -4.75 13.99
N GLN A 158 6.73 -4.77 15.30
CA GLN A 158 8.04 -5.12 15.86
C GLN A 158 8.58 -6.48 15.46
N SER A 159 7.68 -7.47 15.30
CA SER A 159 8.08 -8.81 14.91
C SER A 159 8.51 -8.82 13.44
N CYS A 160 7.78 -8.11 12.57
CA CYS A 160 8.14 -7.91 11.17
C CYS A 160 9.52 -7.23 11.04
N ILE A 161 9.73 -6.14 11.78
CA ILE A 161 11.00 -5.39 11.78
C ILE A 161 12.17 -6.24 12.28
N LYS A 162 11.96 -7.10 13.27
CA LYS A 162 13.01 -8.02 13.73
C LYS A 162 13.35 -9.07 12.68
N MET A 163 12.37 -9.52 11.90
CA MET A 163 12.59 -10.48 10.80
C MET A 163 13.40 -9.87 9.66
N THR A 164 13.29 -8.56 9.39
CA THR A 164 14.12 -7.91 8.36
C THR A 164 15.60 -7.80 8.77
N LYS A 165 15.90 -7.68 10.07
CA LYS A 165 17.29 -7.61 10.57
C LYS A 165 18.04 -8.93 10.55
N ASN A 166 17.34 -10.05 10.75
CA ASN A 166 17.93 -11.38 10.84
C ASN A 166 17.15 -12.37 9.95
N PRO A 167 17.40 -12.36 8.62
CA PRO A 167 16.78 -13.32 7.70
C PRO A 167 17.19 -14.78 8.00
N VAL A 168 18.30 -14.98 8.72
CA VAL A 168 18.83 -16.28 9.13
C VAL A 168 18.01 -16.86 10.28
N ASN A 169 16.84 -17.47 10.01
CA ASN A 169 16.47 -18.78 10.57
C ASN A 169 15.04 -19.31 10.30
N HIS A 170 14.26 -18.79 9.37
CA HIS A 170 12.98 -19.46 9.06
C HIS A 170 12.69 -19.47 7.57
N GLY A 171 12.40 -20.66 7.01
CA GLY A 171 11.80 -20.81 5.68
C GLY A 171 10.47 -20.06 5.48
N ARG A 172 10.02 -19.32 6.51
CA ARG A 172 8.84 -18.45 6.62
C ARG A 172 9.13 -16.97 6.25
N ALA A 173 10.39 -16.58 5.99
CA ALA A 173 10.77 -15.19 5.68
C ALA A 173 11.12 -14.92 4.20
N LYS A 174 10.85 -15.87 3.28
CA LYS A 174 11.23 -15.77 1.86
C LYS A 174 10.77 -14.49 1.15
N HIS A 175 9.63 -13.93 1.58
CA HIS A 175 9.09 -12.68 1.03
C HIS A 175 9.97 -11.45 1.33
N ILE A 176 10.73 -11.49 2.43
CA ILE A 176 11.65 -10.43 2.83
C ILE A 176 13.03 -10.65 2.19
N ASP A 177 13.51 -11.90 2.12
CA ASP A 177 14.81 -12.23 1.51
C ASP A 177 14.91 -11.77 0.04
N THR A 178 13.80 -11.79 -0.69
CA THR A 178 13.75 -11.34 -2.09
C THR A 178 13.81 -9.82 -2.25
N CYS A 179 13.62 -9.06 -1.17
CA CYS A 179 13.58 -7.61 -1.22
C CYS A 179 14.96 -6.93 -1.14
N GLY A 180 16.04 -7.68 -0.88
CA GLY A 180 17.42 -7.14 -0.82
C GLY A 180 17.78 -6.50 0.54
N PRO A 181 18.98 -5.91 0.67
CA PRO A 181 19.46 -5.38 1.94
C PRO A 181 18.61 -4.19 2.42
N MET A 182 18.30 -4.17 3.71
CA MET A 182 17.53 -3.12 4.38
C MET A 182 18.28 -2.66 5.62
N GLU A 183 18.34 -1.35 5.82
CA GLU A 183 18.76 -0.74 7.08
C GLU A 183 17.53 -0.37 7.88
N VAL A 184 17.63 -0.43 9.20
CA VAL A 184 16.48 -0.24 10.08
C VAL A 184 16.84 0.70 11.20
N ASP A 185 16.21 1.86 11.19
CA ASP A 185 16.39 2.91 12.17
C ASP A 185 15.16 3.02 13.08
N SER A 186 15.40 3.26 14.37
CA SER A 186 14.34 3.53 15.34
C SER A 186 13.99 5.01 15.30
N LEU A 187 12.71 5.35 15.10
CA LEU A 187 12.22 6.73 15.13
C LEU A 187 11.73 7.17 16.53
N GLY A 188 11.86 6.30 17.54
CA GLY A 188 11.30 6.53 18.88
C GLY A 188 9.82 6.17 18.99
N GLY A 189 9.41 5.60 20.13
CA GLY A 189 8.08 5.00 20.31
C GLY A 189 7.98 3.58 19.71
N SER A 190 6.76 3.14 19.34
CA SER A 190 6.50 1.82 18.74
C SER A 190 6.64 1.79 17.20
N LYS A 191 7.09 2.88 16.56
CA LYS A 191 7.20 3.02 15.09
C LYS A 191 8.66 2.99 14.65
N TYR A 192 8.95 2.26 13.59
CA TYR A 192 10.32 2.12 13.07
C TYR A 192 10.37 2.46 11.58
N LEU A 193 11.55 2.89 11.17
CA LEU A 193 11.87 3.23 9.79
C LEU A 193 12.72 2.09 9.19
N LEU A 194 12.26 1.54 8.08
CA LEU A 194 13.05 0.68 7.22
C LEU A 194 13.59 1.53 6.07
N LEU A 195 14.89 1.81 6.15
CA LEU A 195 15.66 2.39 5.06
C LEU A 195 15.97 1.29 4.05
N VAL A 196 15.34 1.36 2.90
CA VAL A 196 15.67 0.46 1.81
C VAL A 196 16.85 1.07 1.07
N LYS A 197 18.06 0.53 1.27
CA LYS A 197 19.21 0.88 0.42
C LYS A 197 19.00 0.22 -0.95
N VAL A 198 18.72 1.04 -1.96
CA VAL A 198 18.58 0.62 -3.37
C VAL A 198 19.90 0.85 -4.08
#